data_AF-A0A6J6CNY6-F1
#
_entry.id   AF-A0A6J6CNY6-F1
#
_cell.length_a   1.000
_cell.length_b   1.000
_cell.length_c   1.000
_cell.angle_alpha   90.00
_cell.angle_beta   90.00
_cell.angle_gamma   90.00
#
_symmetry.space_group_name_H-M   'P 1'
#
loop_
_entity.id
_entity.type
_entity.pdbx_description
1 polymer ?
#
loop_
_entity_poly.entity_id
_entity_poly.type
_entity_poly.pdbx_seq_one_letter_code
_entity_poly.pdbx_strand_id
1 'polypeptide(L)'
;MTKRPQTLTATAGELSHGQAQIAFSSDGESPARPAILVETEGNSITVRYFDNSTDTFSVFKADRLAAVFARDDLCRFREQPFLLVNRHHAALGVATGPATVPSPLEVLLVSLIEDGAALEFISDDESQPGWQLFAIVPEN
;
A
#
# COMPACT_ATOMS: atom_id res chain seq x y z
N MET A 1 -2.05 -19.79 -25.06
CA MET A 1 -3.35 -19.12 -24.80
C MET A 1 -3.08 -17.91 -23.92
N THR A 2 -2.97 -16.73 -24.52
CA THR A 2 -2.79 -15.46 -23.81
C THR A 2 -4.12 -15.06 -23.19
N LYS A 3 -4.25 -15.22 -21.87
CA LYS A 3 -5.38 -14.62 -21.14
C LYS A 3 -5.23 -13.10 -21.25
N ARG A 4 -6.22 -12.43 -21.83
CA ARG A 4 -6.34 -10.97 -21.75
C ARG A 4 -6.32 -10.55 -20.27
N PRO A 5 -5.67 -9.45 -19.89
CA PRO A 5 -5.84 -8.89 -18.55
C PRO A 5 -7.33 -8.56 -18.42
N GLN A 6 -7.98 -9.22 -17.47
CA GLN A 6 -9.33 -8.84 -17.08
C GLN A 6 -9.22 -7.46 -16.48
N THR A 7 -9.80 -6.47 -17.15
CA THR A 7 -10.06 -5.16 -16.57
C THR A 7 -10.99 -5.39 -15.39
N LEU A 8 -10.40 -5.61 -14.21
CA LEU A 8 -11.12 -5.69 -12.95
C LEU A 8 -11.80 -4.34 -12.78
N THR A 9 -13.08 -4.29 -13.12
CA THR A 9 -13.96 -3.17 -12.85
C THR A 9 -14.23 -3.22 -11.35
N ALA A 10 -13.23 -2.83 -10.56
CA ALA A 10 -13.46 -2.52 -9.17
C ALA A 10 -14.51 -1.43 -9.13
N THR A 11 -15.56 -1.65 -8.34
CA THR A 11 -16.47 -0.59 -7.90
C THR A 11 -15.60 0.58 -7.47
N ALA A 12 -15.76 1.73 -8.14
CA ALA A 12 -14.93 2.91 -7.93
C ALA A 12 -14.86 3.23 -6.43
N GLY A 13 -13.74 2.92 -5.79
CA GLY A 13 -13.53 3.12 -4.36
C GLY A 13 -12.81 1.99 -3.63
N GLU A 14 -12.88 0.71 -4.05
CA GLU A 14 -12.29 -0.38 -3.26
C GLU A 14 -11.24 -1.19 -4.01
N LEU A 15 -10.16 -1.57 -3.30
CA LEU A 15 -9.08 -2.39 -3.85
C LEU A 15 -9.48 -3.87 -3.76
N SER A 16 -9.67 -4.53 -4.90
CA SER A 16 -9.97 -5.96 -4.93
C SER A 16 -8.72 -6.80 -4.63
N HIS A 17 -8.92 -8.03 -4.13
CA HIS A 17 -7.84 -8.99 -3.87
C HIS A 17 -6.92 -9.19 -5.09
N GLY A 18 -7.50 -9.40 -6.28
CA GLY A 18 -6.73 -9.59 -7.50
C GLY A 18 -5.94 -8.35 -7.91
N GLN A 19 -6.48 -7.14 -7.71
CA GLN A 19 -5.74 -5.90 -7.97
C GLN A 19 -4.57 -5.73 -7.01
N ALA A 20 -4.75 -6.00 -5.72
CA ALA A 20 -3.68 -5.92 -4.75
C ALA A 20 -2.53 -6.88 -5.06
N GLN A 21 -2.85 -8.14 -5.41
CA GLN A 21 -1.82 -9.11 -5.82
C GLN A 21 -1.01 -8.62 -7.03
N ILE A 22 -1.67 -8.02 -8.02
CA ILE A 22 -0.98 -7.47 -9.19
C ILE A 22 -0.15 -6.24 -8.81
N ALA A 23 -0.72 -5.34 -8.00
CA ALA A 23 -0.09 -4.09 -7.61
C ALA A 23 1.20 -4.26 -6.78
N PHE A 24 1.27 -5.32 -5.98
CA PHE A 24 2.40 -5.58 -5.07
C PHE A 24 3.23 -6.81 -5.44
N SER A 25 2.97 -7.42 -6.61
CA SER A 25 3.85 -8.45 -7.16
C SER A 25 5.17 -7.84 -7.64
N SER A 26 6.29 -8.52 -7.34
CA SER A 26 7.63 -8.16 -7.81
C SER A 26 7.78 -8.28 -9.33
N ASP A 27 6.93 -9.08 -9.98
CA ASP A 27 7.06 -9.46 -11.39
C ASP A 27 6.14 -8.63 -12.32
N GLY A 28 5.49 -7.60 -11.78
CA GLY A 28 4.59 -6.72 -12.54
C GLY A 28 5.32 -5.76 -13.49
N GLU A 29 4.65 -5.34 -14.56
CA GLU A 29 5.15 -4.32 -15.50
C GLU A 29 5.34 -2.94 -14.86
N SER A 30 4.76 -2.72 -13.68
CA SER A 30 4.88 -1.49 -12.89
C SER A 30 4.87 -1.85 -11.40
N PRO A 31 6.03 -2.16 -10.80
CA PRO A 31 6.10 -2.57 -9.41
C PRO A 31 5.78 -1.41 -8.47
N ALA A 32 5.25 -1.72 -7.28
CA ALA A 32 5.07 -0.74 -6.23
C ALA A 32 6.41 -0.11 -5.84
N ARG A 33 6.41 1.21 -5.64
CA ARG A 33 7.59 1.98 -5.28
C ARG A 33 7.62 2.20 -3.77
N PRO A 34 8.76 1.94 -3.10
CA PRO A 34 8.93 2.27 -1.70
C PRO A 34 8.96 3.79 -1.50
N ALA A 35 8.25 4.24 -0.48
CA ALA A 35 8.14 5.65 -0.12
C ALA A 35 8.04 5.82 1.39
N ILE A 36 8.20 7.06 1.84
CA ILE A 36 7.88 7.49 3.20
C ILE A 36 6.78 8.54 3.16
N LEU A 37 5.95 8.54 4.20
CA LEU A 37 4.96 9.60 4.40
C LEU A 37 5.66 10.94 4.68
N VAL A 38 5.23 11.99 4.00
CA VAL A 38 5.67 13.38 4.24
C VAL A 38 4.59 14.13 5.00
N GLU A 39 3.36 14.09 4.50
CA GLU A 39 2.24 14.87 5.03
C GLU A 39 0.90 14.19 4.72
N THR A 40 -0.09 14.45 5.59
CA THR A 40 -1.50 14.09 5.38
C THR A 40 -2.36 15.35 5.54
N GLU A 41 -3.17 15.67 4.54
CA GLU A 41 -4.13 16.77 4.57
C GLU A 41 -5.52 16.26 4.15
N GLY A 42 -6.40 16.03 5.13
CA GLY A 42 -7.72 15.44 4.88
C GLY A 42 -7.60 14.04 4.26
N ASN A 43 -8.08 13.87 3.03
CA ASN A 43 -7.95 12.62 2.28
C ASN A 43 -6.70 12.56 1.39
N SER A 44 -5.93 13.64 1.32
CA SER A 44 -4.72 13.75 0.51
C SER A 44 -3.51 13.30 1.32
N ILE A 45 -2.64 12.51 0.69
CA ILE A 45 -1.34 12.14 1.24
C ILE A 45 -0.24 12.57 0.30
N THR A 46 0.83 13.11 0.88
CA THR A 46 2.06 13.42 0.18
C THR A 46 3.13 12.42 0.61
N VAL A 47 3.74 11.77 -0.38
CA VAL A 47 4.80 10.79 -0.17
C VAL A 47 6.10 11.25 -0.82
N ARG A 48 7.22 10.75 -0.29
CA ARG A 48 8.54 10.89 -0.92
C ARG A 48 9.12 9.51 -1.22
N TYR A 49 9.43 9.29 -2.49
CA TYR A 49 10.09 8.07 -2.96
C TYR A 49 11.59 8.11 -2.70
N PHE A 50 12.25 6.96 -2.84
CA PHE A 50 13.68 6.82 -2.54
C PHE A 50 14.60 7.50 -3.58
N ASP A 51 14.07 7.85 -4.75
CA ASP A 51 14.72 8.73 -5.73
C ASP A 51 14.53 10.23 -5.41
N ASN A 52 13.94 10.56 -4.25
CA ASN A 52 13.56 11.88 -3.77
C ASN A 52 12.43 12.59 -4.54
N SER A 53 11.80 11.94 -5.54
CA SER A 53 10.57 12.48 -6.11
C SER A 53 9.44 12.45 -5.08
N THR A 54 8.51 13.40 -5.21
CA THR A 54 7.30 13.50 -4.38
C THR A 54 6.06 13.28 -5.23
N ASP A 55 5.01 12.76 -4.62
CA ASP A 55 3.71 12.55 -5.25
C ASP A 55 2.62 12.78 -4.20
N THR A 56 1.51 13.36 -4.64
CA THR A 56 0.38 13.71 -3.78
C THR A 56 -0.88 13.13 -4.40
N PHE A 57 -1.65 12.38 -3.61
CA PHE A 57 -2.85 11.73 -4.09
C PHE A 57 -3.87 11.50 -2.97
N SER A 58 -5.13 11.37 -3.35
CA SER A 58 -6.22 11.09 -2.41
C SER A 58 -6.39 9.59 -2.18
N VAL A 59 -6.75 9.19 -0.96
CA VAL A 59 -6.98 7.78 -0.59
C VAL A 59 -8.45 7.56 -0.23
N PHE A 60 -9.02 6.45 -0.69
CA PHE A 60 -10.37 6.05 -0.30
C PHE A 60 -10.43 5.61 1.17
N LYS A 61 -11.52 5.91 1.87
CA LYS A 61 -11.67 5.67 3.32
C LYS A 61 -10.52 6.28 4.14
N ALA A 62 -10.22 7.57 3.90
CA ALA A 62 -9.16 8.32 4.58
C ALA A 62 -9.21 8.26 6.12
N ASP A 63 -10.40 8.20 6.72
CA ASP A 63 -10.54 8.03 8.18
C ASP A 63 -9.91 6.73 8.69
N ARG A 64 -10.00 5.64 7.90
CA ARG A 64 -9.34 4.36 8.23
C ARG A 64 -7.83 4.44 8.04
N LEU A 65 -7.37 5.17 7.02
CA LEU A 65 -5.94 5.42 6.84
C LEU A 65 -5.36 6.21 8.02
N ALA A 66 -6.08 7.24 8.49
CA ALA A 66 -5.71 7.99 9.67
C ALA A 66 -5.65 7.11 10.92
N ALA A 67 -6.61 6.18 11.09
CA ALA A 67 -6.57 5.19 12.17
C ALA A 67 -5.34 4.26 12.07
N VAL A 68 -4.95 3.83 10.86
CA VAL A 68 -3.71 3.05 10.67
C VAL A 68 -2.48 3.87 11.03
N PHE A 69 -2.41 5.15 10.62
CA PHE A 69 -1.31 6.03 10.99
C PHE A 69 -1.25 6.39 12.49
N ALA A 70 -2.30 6.11 13.24
CA ALA A 70 -2.33 6.24 14.69
C ALA A 70 -1.89 4.95 15.43
N ARG A 71 -1.62 3.85 14.72
CA ARG A 71 -1.17 2.60 15.35
C ARG A 71 0.27 2.73 15.87
N ASP A 72 0.54 2.08 17.00
CA ASP A 72 1.87 2.06 17.61
C ASP A 72 2.85 1.17 16.82
N ASP A 73 2.33 0.18 16.10
CA ASP A 73 3.10 -0.84 15.36
C ASP A 73 3.43 -0.45 13.92
N LEU A 74 3.43 0.84 13.57
CA LEU A 74 3.88 1.28 12.26
C LEU A 74 5.35 0.95 12.03
N CYS A 75 5.63 0.31 10.90
CA CYS A 75 6.99 0.13 10.43
C CYS A 75 7.51 1.46 9.87
N ARG A 76 8.69 1.88 10.31
CA ARG A 76 9.25 3.20 10.01
C ARG A 76 10.59 3.11 9.29
N PHE A 77 10.81 4.04 8.37
CA PHE A 77 12.11 4.33 7.77
C PHE A 77 12.50 5.76 8.13
N ARG A 78 13.63 5.92 8.84
CA ARG A 78 14.12 7.22 9.33
C ARG A 78 13.08 8.00 10.17
N GLU A 79 12.31 7.31 11.01
CA GLU A 79 11.20 7.85 11.82
C GLU A 79 9.89 8.15 11.06
N GLN A 80 9.84 7.95 9.74
CA GLN A 80 8.61 8.16 8.96
C GLN A 80 7.92 6.83 8.66
N PRO A 81 6.57 6.78 8.64
CA PRO A 81 5.84 5.60 8.17
C PRO A 81 6.31 5.14 6.79
N PHE A 82 6.59 3.84 6.67
CA PHE A 82 7.04 3.23 5.43
C PHE A 82 5.85 2.76 4.58
N LEU A 83 5.90 3.07 3.30
CA LEU A 83 4.81 2.89 2.35
C LEU A 83 5.27 2.15 1.09
N LEU A 84 4.36 1.43 0.46
CA LEU A 84 4.47 0.99 -0.93
C LEU A 84 3.37 1.66 -1.75
N VAL A 85 3.74 2.30 -2.85
CA VAL A 85 2.79 3.02 -3.71
C VAL A 85 2.84 2.47 -5.12
N ASN A 86 1.70 2.05 -5.64
CA ASN A 86 1.53 1.68 -7.04
C ASN A 86 0.47 2.57 -7.69
N ARG A 87 0.91 3.64 -8.36
CA ARG A 87 0.00 4.57 -9.05
C ARG A 87 -0.66 3.94 -10.27
N HIS A 88 0.02 3.03 -10.96
CA HIS A 88 -0.53 2.34 -12.13
C HIS A 88 -1.76 1.49 -11.76
N HIS A 89 -1.72 0.86 -10.59
CA HIS A 89 -2.83 0.05 -10.06
C HIS A 89 -3.66 0.76 -8.99
N ALA A 90 -3.46 2.07 -8.80
CA ALA A 90 -4.15 2.88 -7.80
C ALA A 90 -4.17 2.23 -6.39
N ALA A 91 -3.02 1.76 -5.92
CA ALA A 91 -2.89 1.04 -4.66
C ALA A 91 -1.81 1.65 -3.75
N LEU A 92 -2.10 1.67 -2.45
CA LEU A 92 -1.21 2.09 -1.38
C LEU A 92 -1.13 0.95 -0.35
N GLY A 93 0.08 0.63 0.11
CA GLY A 93 0.32 -0.24 1.26
C GLY A 93 1.02 0.54 2.36
N VAL A 94 0.52 0.42 3.59
CA VAL A 94 1.15 0.96 4.81
C VAL A 94 1.75 -0.19 5.59
N ALA A 95 3.03 -0.09 5.90
CA ALA A 95 3.74 -1.14 6.63
C ALA A 95 3.47 -1.08 8.15
N THR A 96 3.11 -2.23 8.73
CA THR A 96 2.90 -2.47 10.17
C THR A 96 3.72 -3.68 10.61
N GLY A 97 4.04 -3.82 11.90
CA GLY A 97 4.86 -4.91 12.43
C GLY A 97 6.23 -4.41 12.91
N PRO A 98 7.36 -4.96 12.43
CA PRO A 98 8.68 -4.59 12.96
C PRO A 98 8.86 -3.06 12.86
N ALA A 99 9.31 -2.45 13.96
CA ALA A 99 9.37 -0.99 14.08
C ALA A 99 10.25 -0.32 13.00
N THR A 100 11.19 -1.07 12.42
CA THR A 100 12.11 -0.61 11.37
C THR A 100 12.00 -1.48 10.13
N VAL A 101 12.18 -0.86 8.95
CA VAL A 101 12.18 -1.59 7.67
C VAL A 101 13.32 -2.62 7.63
N PRO A 102 13.03 -3.92 7.38
CA PRO A 102 14.04 -4.96 7.29
C PRO A 102 14.88 -4.85 6.01
N SER A 103 16.05 -5.49 6.02
CA SER A 103 16.92 -5.65 4.86
C SER A 103 17.41 -7.10 4.78
N PRO A 104 17.01 -7.89 3.76
CA PRO A 104 16.13 -7.51 2.65
C PRO A 104 14.67 -7.28 3.08
N LEU A 105 13.96 -6.46 2.30
CA LEU A 105 12.51 -6.31 2.40
C LEU A 105 11.86 -7.37 1.49
N GLU A 106 11.00 -8.18 2.06
CA GLU A 106 10.21 -9.17 1.32
C GLU A 106 8.73 -8.78 1.34
N VAL A 107 8.06 -8.96 0.20
CA VAL A 107 6.61 -8.72 0.07
C VAL A 107 5.95 -10.08 -0.10
N LEU A 108 5.59 -10.70 1.01
CA LEU A 108 4.92 -12.00 1.05
C LEU A 108 3.40 -11.81 1.00
N LEU A 109 2.73 -12.51 0.08
CA LEU A 109 1.32 -12.29 -0.24
C LEU A 109 0.40 -13.31 0.44
N VAL A 110 -0.10 -13.01 1.64
CA VAL A 110 -1.22 -13.74 2.27
C VAL A 110 -2.28 -12.73 2.69
N SER A 111 -3.44 -12.71 2.01
CA SER A 111 -4.47 -11.70 2.26
C SER A 111 -5.49 -12.11 3.31
N LEU A 112 -5.74 -11.25 4.29
CA LEU A 112 -6.97 -11.25 5.08
C LEU A 112 -7.81 -10.02 4.70
N ILE A 113 -9.12 -10.20 4.51
CA ILE A 113 -10.06 -9.10 4.26
C ILE A 113 -10.92 -8.94 5.51
N GLU A 114 -10.73 -7.84 6.23
CA GLU A 114 -11.67 -7.41 7.28
C GLU A 114 -12.38 -6.13 6.84
N ASP A 115 -13.71 -6.11 7.00
CA ASP A 115 -14.59 -4.95 6.75
C ASP A 115 -14.39 -4.24 5.41
N GLY A 116 -14.10 -5.02 4.36
CA GLY A 116 -14.18 -4.59 2.95
C GLY A 116 -13.29 -3.39 2.58
N ALA A 117 -12.16 -3.17 3.24
CA ALA A 117 -11.33 -2.01 2.91
C ALA A 117 -9.83 -2.19 3.10
N ALA A 118 -9.42 -3.01 4.07
CA ALA A 118 -8.02 -3.33 4.27
C ALA A 118 -7.83 -4.79 3.89
N LEU A 119 -7.03 -5.01 2.85
CA LEU A 119 -6.34 -6.28 2.68
C LEU A 119 -5.13 -6.18 3.60
N GLU A 120 -5.03 -7.03 4.60
CA GLU A 120 -3.79 -7.21 5.33
C GLU A 120 -2.96 -8.25 4.59
N PHE A 121 -1.73 -7.93 4.20
CA PHE A 121 -0.76 -8.98 3.89
C PHE A 121 -0.04 -9.36 5.18
N ILE A 122 -0.22 -10.59 5.65
CA ILE A 122 0.49 -11.11 6.81
C ILE A 122 1.70 -11.88 6.29
N SER A 123 2.90 -11.47 6.69
CA SER A 123 4.08 -12.32 6.59
C SER A 123 3.99 -13.41 7.66
N ASP A 124 4.26 -14.66 7.30
CA ASP A 124 4.49 -15.73 8.27
C ASP A 124 5.85 -15.62 8.97
N ASP A 125 6.74 -14.78 8.42
CA ASP A 125 7.95 -14.30 9.07
C ASP A 125 7.68 -12.98 9.81
N GLU A 126 7.72 -13.03 11.15
CA GLU A 126 7.59 -11.86 12.04
C GLU A 126 8.67 -10.79 11.81
N SER A 127 9.74 -11.11 11.07
CA SER A 127 10.78 -10.16 10.67
C SER A 127 10.35 -9.20 9.55
N GLN A 128 9.26 -9.51 8.85
CA GLN A 128 8.74 -8.73 7.73
C GLN A 128 7.47 -7.96 8.11
N PRO A 129 7.23 -6.80 7.49
CA PRO A 129 6.03 -6.04 7.76
C PRO A 129 4.78 -6.72 7.22
N GLY A 130 3.70 -6.61 8.00
CA GLY A 130 2.36 -6.73 7.47
C GLY A 130 1.95 -5.46 6.72
N TRP A 131 1.08 -5.56 5.72
CA TRP A 131 0.69 -4.43 4.87
C TRP A 131 -0.79 -4.12 4.98
N GLN A 132 -1.13 -2.92 5.46
CA GLN A 132 -2.49 -2.38 5.41
C GLN A 132 -2.73 -1.71 4.06
N LEU A 133 -3.60 -2.28 3.23
CA LEU A 133 -3.78 -1.80 1.86
C LEU A 133 -4.98 -0.86 1.70
N PHE A 134 -4.81 0.13 0.81
CA PHE A 134 -5.82 1.14 0.49
C PHE A 134 -5.89 1.39 -1.02
N ALA A 135 -7.08 1.75 -1.50
CA ALA A 135 -7.27 2.24 -2.86
C ALA A 135 -6.92 3.73 -2.94
N ILE A 136 -6.13 4.09 -3.95
CA ILE A 136 -5.89 5.48 -4.34
C ILE A 136 -7.06 5.94 -5.22
N VAL A 137 -7.54 7.16 -5.00
CA VAL A 137 -8.58 7.77 -5.83
C VAL A 137 -7.96 8.10 -7.20
N PRO A 138 -8.53 7.62 -8.32
CA PRO A 138 -8.06 7.99 -9.65
C PRO A 138 -8.21 9.50 -9.87
N GLU A 139 -7.20 10.14 -10.45
CA GLU A 139 -7.34 11.49 -10.98
C GLU A 139 -8.12 11.42 -12.30
N ASN A 140 -9.18 12.23 -12.40
CA ASN A 140 -10.00 12.34 -13.63
C ASN A 140 -9.30 13.16 -14.71
#